data_AF-A0A964AA22-F1
#
_entry.id   AF-A0A964AA22-F1
#
_cell.length_a   1.000
_cell.length_b   1.000
_cell.length_c   1.000
_cell.angle_alpha   90.00
_cell.angle_beta   90.00
_cell.angle_gamma   90.00
#
_symmetry.space_group_name_H-M   'P 1'
#
loop_
_entity.id
_entity.type
_entity.pdbx_description
1 polymer ?
#
loop_
_entity_poly.entity_id
_entity_poly.type
_entity_poly.pdbx_seq_one_letter_code
_entity_poly.pdbx_strand_id
1 'polypeptide(L)'
;MRMVLHAAWLLAASLLGACAADGGVPGIIDGECVPRCAGRACGDDGCGGSCGTCDAASPFCVEGACAAQCSPACEARQCGDDGCGGSCGTCSGGAGCVAGSCCVAACGARQCGDDGCGGQCGTCDQAESCVDGACVDGAAANRWDEGTWDQNVWGP
;
A
#
# COMPACT_ATOMS: atom_id res chain seq x y z
N MET A 1 65.17 -15.25 20.89
CA MET A 1 63.85 -15.64 21.46
C MET A 1 62.80 -15.14 20.47
N ARG A 2 62.44 -15.88 19.41
CA ARG A 2 61.33 -16.86 19.34
C ARG A 2 60.08 -16.43 20.11
N MET A 3 59.05 -15.93 19.40
CA MET A 3 57.59 -16.18 19.52
C MET A 3 56.92 -15.49 18.28
N VAL A 4 56.92 -16.06 17.07
CA VAL A 4 55.85 -16.87 16.43
C VAL A 4 54.44 -16.80 17.05
N LEU A 5 53.45 -16.48 16.21
CA LEU A 5 52.00 -16.84 16.16
C LEU A 5 51.12 -15.60 15.91
N HIS A 6 50.09 -15.53 15.06
CA HIS A 6 49.45 -16.41 14.07
C HIS A 6 48.34 -15.58 13.38
N ALA A 7 48.06 -15.88 12.11
CA ALA A 7 46.75 -15.72 11.44
C ALA A 7 46.24 -14.27 11.25
N ALA A 8 45.45 -13.89 10.25
CA ALA A 8 44.66 -14.58 9.24
C ALA A 8 44.49 -13.56 8.08
N TRP A 9 44.77 -13.88 6.81
CA TRP A 9 43.81 -14.46 5.87
C TRP A 9 42.33 -14.37 6.29
N LEU A 10 41.70 -13.23 6.00
CA LEU A 10 40.25 -13.09 5.78
C LEU A 10 40.12 -12.19 4.54
N LEU A 11 40.00 -12.75 3.33
CA LEU A 11 38.76 -13.20 2.69
C LEU A 11 37.72 -12.08 2.57
N ALA A 12 37.41 -11.81 1.29
CA ALA A 12 36.32 -11.05 0.72
C ALA A 12 35.02 -10.98 1.55
N ALA A 13 34.44 -9.77 1.57
CA ALA A 13 32.99 -9.57 1.51
C ALA A 13 32.79 -8.31 0.65
N SER A 14 32.62 -8.47 -0.67
CA SER A 14 31.35 -8.72 -1.35
C SER A 14 30.52 -7.45 -1.49
N LEU A 15 30.40 -7.02 -2.75
CA LEU A 15 29.33 -6.20 -3.30
C LEU A 15 27.97 -6.70 -2.79
N LEU A 16 27.28 -5.93 -1.96
CA LEU A 16 25.82 -5.92 -1.83
C LEU A 16 25.48 -4.47 -1.50
N GLY A 17 25.16 -3.64 -2.49
CA GLY A 17 23.88 -3.74 -3.17
C GLY A 17 22.91 -2.78 -2.49
N ALA A 18 23.15 -1.47 -2.59
CA ALA A 18 22.08 -0.51 -2.43
C ALA A 18 21.25 -0.57 -3.72
N CYS A 19 20.39 -1.58 -3.84
CA CYS A 19 19.28 -1.46 -4.76
C CYS A 19 18.42 -0.31 -4.21
N ALA A 20 18.40 0.81 -4.94
CA ALA A 20 17.34 1.78 -4.79
C ALA A 20 16.04 1.05 -5.10
N ALA A 21 15.24 0.76 -4.09
CA ALA A 21 13.96 0.08 -4.27
C ALA A 21 12.99 1.05 -4.93
N ASP A 22 12.55 0.68 -6.12
CA ASP A 22 11.42 1.23 -6.84
C ASP A 22 10.20 1.35 -5.92
N GLY A 23 9.83 2.57 -5.51
CA GLY A 23 8.54 2.85 -4.86
C GLY A 23 8.23 2.08 -3.56
N GLY A 24 9.25 1.57 -2.84
CA GLY A 24 9.04 0.74 -1.64
C GLY A 24 8.17 1.45 -0.60
N VAL A 25 7.01 0.88 -0.29
CA VAL A 25 6.19 1.34 0.83
C VAL A 25 7.06 1.32 2.09
N PRO A 26 7.17 2.44 2.81
CA PRO A 26 8.05 2.49 3.96
C PRO A 26 7.49 1.47 4.97
N GLY A 27 8.31 0.53 5.43
CA GLY A 27 7.89 -0.51 6.38
C GLY A 27 7.98 -1.94 5.83
N ILE A 28 8.32 -2.13 4.55
CA ILE A 28 8.60 -3.45 3.98
C ILE A 28 10.10 -3.55 3.67
N ILE A 29 10.79 -4.54 4.23
CA ILE A 29 12.21 -4.83 3.99
C ILE A 29 12.31 -6.29 3.52
N ASP A 30 12.90 -6.52 2.34
CA ASP A 30 13.04 -7.87 1.74
C ASP A 30 11.72 -8.66 1.59
N GLY A 31 10.61 -7.94 1.35
CA GLY A 31 9.28 -8.54 1.23
C GLY A 31 8.62 -8.91 2.57
N GLU A 32 9.31 -8.68 3.69
CA GLU A 32 8.76 -8.84 5.03
C GLU A 32 8.26 -7.50 5.56
N CYS A 33 7.09 -7.52 6.21
CA CYS A 33 6.58 -6.33 6.87
C CYS A 33 7.25 -6.12 8.22
N VAL A 34 7.83 -4.94 8.40
CA VAL A 34 8.52 -4.51 9.62
C VAL A 34 7.60 -3.57 10.40
N PRO A 35 7.09 -4.00 11.57
CA PRO A 35 6.21 -3.21 12.43
C PRO A 35 6.82 -1.86 12.83
N ARG A 36 6.01 -0.80 12.82
CA ARG A 36 6.45 0.58 13.09
C ARG A 36 5.88 1.15 14.38
N CYS A 37 6.48 0.72 15.48
CA CYS A 37 6.02 1.07 16.82
C CYS A 37 6.95 2.01 17.59
N ALA A 38 8.04 2.46 16.96
CA ALA A 38 8.94 3.42 17.59
C ALA A 38 8.17 4.70 18.00
N GLY A 39 8.14 4.97 19.30
CA GLY A 39 7.45 6.14 19.87
C GLY A 39 5.92 5.99 20.01
N ARG A 40 5.35 4.81 19.76
CA ARG A 40 3.91 4.53 19.90
C ARG A 40 3.67 3.52 21.01
N ALA A 41 2.65 3.76 21.83
CA ALA A 41 2.17 2.85 22.87
C ALA A 41 0.99 1.99 22.41
N CYS A 42 0.30 2.40 21.34
CA CYS A 42 -0.90 1.75 20.81
C CYS A 42 -1.08 2.09 19.32
N GLY A 43 -2.07 1.47 18.68
CA GLY A 43 -2.46 1.72 17.28
C GLY A 43 -1.81 0.77 16.30
N ASP A 44 -2.16 0.88 15.01
CA ASP A 44 -1.68 -0.02 13.96
C ASP A 44 -0.16 0.09 13.77
N ASP A 45 0.47 -1.06 13.53
CA ASP A 45 1.91 -1.15 13.29
C ASP A 45 2.31 -1.01 11.80
N GLY A 46 1.32 -0.87 10.91
CA GLY A 46 1.49 -0.80 9.45
C GLY A 46 1.66 -2.16 8.77
N CYS A 47 1.59 -3.25 9.53
CA CYS A 47 1.78 -4.63 9.10
C CYS A 47 0.57 -5.54 9.36
N GLY A 48 -0.58 -4.95 9.70
CA GLY A 48 -1.78 -5.68 10.12
C GLY A 48 -1.75 -6.13 11.57
N GLY A 49 -0.73 -5.74 12.34
CA GLY A 49 -0.65 -5.88 13.78
C GLY A 49 -0.89 -4.56 14.50
N SER A 50 -0.58 -4.53 15.81
CA SER A 50 -0.72 -3.35 16.65
C SER A 50 0.53 -3.13 17.51
N CYS A 51 0.83 -1.87 17.81
CA CYS A 51 1.97 -1.47 18.62
C CYS A 51 1.78 -1.65 20.13
N GLY A 52 0.57 -2.02 20.55
CA GLY A 52 0.21 -2.23 21.95
C GLY A 52 -1.27 -1.98 22.19
N THR A 53 -1.67 -2.14 23.45
CA THR A 53 -3.05 -1.96 23.91
C THR A 53 -3.07 -0.99 25.08
N CYS A 54 -4.09 -0.14 25.12
CA CYS A 54 -4.27 0.79 26.22
C CYS A 54 -5.03 0.17 27.40
N ASP A 55 -4.65 0.55 28.62
CA ASP A 55 -5.31 0.11 29.84
C ASP A 55 -6.66 0.82 30.08
N ALA A 56 -7.47 0.27 30.99
CA ALA A 56 -8.80 0.79 31.32
C ALA A 56 -8.80 2.25 31.85
N ALA A 57 -7.68 2.73 32.41
CA ALA A 57 -7.56 4.12 32.86
C ALA A 57 -7.35 5.12 31.70
N SER A 58 -6.92 4.65 30.53
CA SER A 58 -6.67 5.47 29.35
C SER A 58 -6.97 4.72 28.06
N PRO A 59 -8.23 4.31 27.85
CA PRO A 59 -8.56 3.26 26.87
C PRO A 59 -8.48 3.72 25.41
N PHE A 60 -8.37 5.02 25.15
CA PHE A 60 -8.40 5.56 23.79
C PHE A 60 -6.99 5.66 23.21
N CYS A 61 -6.78 5.16 22.00
CA CYS A 61 -5.52 5.34 21.29
C CYS A 61 -5.60 6.56 20.37
N VAL A 62 -4.91 7.64 20.73
CA VAL A 62 -4.91 8.91 20.00
C VAL A 62 -3.49 9.23 19.55
N GLU A 63 -3.27 9.32 18.23
CA GLU A 63 -1.96 9.58 17.63
C GLU A 63 -0.83 8.65 18.12
N GLY A 64 -1.18 7.41 18.47
CA GLY A 64 -0.23 6.39 18.96
C GLY A 64 0.05 6.47 20.46
N ALA A 65 -0.65 7.30 21.22
CA ALA A 65 -0.56 7.39 22.68
C ALA A 65 -1.91 7.05 23.35
N CYS A 66 -1.85 6.47 24.55
CA CYS A 66 -3.04 6.17 25.33
C CYS A 66 -3.57 7.41 26.05
N ALA A 67 -4.86 7.67 25.93
CA ALA A 67 -5.53 8.83 26.50
C ALA A 67 -6.77 8.42 27.32
N ALA A 68 -7.01 9.12 28.43
CA ALA A 68 -8.18 8.95 29.29
C ALA A 68 -9.47 9.49 28.67
N GLN A 69 -9.34 10.50 27.81
CA GLN A 69 -10.45 11.14 27.11
C GLN A 69 -10.08 11.27 25.64
N CYS A 70 -11.07 11.13 24.78
CA CYS A 70 -10.93 11.36 23.36
C CYS A 70 -12.16 12.10 22.84
N SER A 71 -11.93 13.08 21.96
CA SER A 71 -13.00 13.80 21.29
C SER A 71 -13.11 13.28 19.86
N PRO A 72 -14.22 12.60 19.50
CA PRO A 72 -14.44 12.09 18.14
C PRO A 72 -14.31 13.20 17.10
N ALA A 73 -13.48 12.99 16.07
CA ALA A 73 -13.25 13.94 14.99
C ALA A 73 -14.18 13.65 13.80
N CYS A 74 -15.48 13.92 14.00
CA CYS A 74 -16.53 13.59 13.01
C CYS A 74 -17.09 14.80 12.28
N GLU A 75 -16.56 15.99 12.52
CA GLU A 75 -16.97 17.20 11.83
C GLU A 75 -16.78 17.04 10.32
N ALA A 76 -17.86 17.27 9.56
CA ALA A 76 -17.93 17.09 8.11
C ALA A 76 -17.68 15.66 7.60
N ARG A 77 -17.75 14.63 8.46
CA ARG A 77 -17.67 13.22 8.07
C ARG A 77 -19.02 12.51 8.23
N GLN A 78 -19.31 11.63 7.28
CA GLN A 78 -20.48 10.74 7.28
C GLN A 78 -20.12 9.32 7.72
N CYS A 79 -18.84 8.95 7.62
CA CYS A 79 -18.36 7.60 7.87
C CYS A 79 -16.86 7.57 8.18
N GLY A 80 -16.38 6.39 8.58
CA GLY A 80 -14.98 6.10 8.86
C GLY A 80 -14.61 6.34 10.33
N ASP A 81 -13.36 6.06 10.67
CA ASP A 81 -12.87 6.13 12.05
C ASP A 81 -13.00 7.55 12.63
N ASP A 82 -13.32 7.62 13.92
CA ASP A 82 -13.46 8.88 14.66
C ASP A 82 -12.17 9.35 15.36
N GLY A 83 -11.09 8.58 15.23
CA GLY A 83 -9.81 8.83 15.89
C GLY A 83 -9.76 8.42 17.37
N CYS A 84 -10.84 7.88 17.91
CA CYS A 84 -11.00 7.45 19.29
C CYS A 84 -11.25 5.93 19.42
N GLY A 85 -11.09 5.18 18.33
CA GLY A 85 -11.44 3.75 18.27
C GLY A 85 -12.94 3.49 18.04
N GLY A 86 -13.72 4.54 17.78
CA GLY A 86 -15.09 4.47 17.29
C GLY A 86 -15.19 4.84 15.81
N SER A 87 -16.42 5.13 15.35
CA SER A 87 -16.71 5.48 13.96
C SER A 87 -17.70 6.64 13.88
N CYS A 88 -17.49 7.54 12.93
CA CYS A 88 -18.37 8.67 12.65
C CYS A 88 -19.71 8.28 11.99
N GLY A 89 -19.83 7.03 11.54
CA GLY A 89 -21.04 6.52 10.91
C GLY A 89 -20.78 5.39 9.91
N THR A 90 -21.84 4.88 9.31
CA THR A 90 -21.79 3.85 8.29
C THR A 90 -22.54 4.27 7.04
N CYS A 91 -22.03 3.85 5.88
CA CYS A 91 -22.67 4.11 4.60
C CYS A 91 -23.76 3.09 4.31
N SER A 92 -24.93 3.56 3.88
CA SER A 92 -26.07 2.71 3.55
C SER A 92 -25.95 2.11 2.15
N GLY A 93 -26.63 0.99 1.91
CA GLY A 93 -26.78 0.42 0.55
C GLY A 93 -25.49 -0.14 -0.06
N GLY A 94 -24.50 -0.50 0.75
CA GLY A 94 -23.21 -1.04 0.27
C GLY A 94 -22.26 0.03 -0.27
N ALA A 95 -22.55 1.32 -0.06
CA ALA A 95 -21.63 2.40 -0.39
C ALA A 95 -20.33 2.29 0.44
N GLY A 96 -19.20 2.59 -0.20
CA GLY A 96 -17.89 2.65 0.43
C GLY A 96 -17.70 3.97 1.20
N CYS A 97 -16.78 3.98 2.16
CA CYS A 97 -16.38 5.19 2.85
C CYS A 97 -15.06 5.72 2.28
N VAL A 98 -15.10 6.88 1.62
CA VAL A 98 -13.93 7.49 0.97
C VAL A 98 -13.73 8.89 1.53
N ALA A 99 -12.56 9.13 2.12
CA ALA A 99 -12.21 10.42 2.72
C ALA A 99 -13.30 10.97 3.68
N GLY A 100 -14.01 10.08 4.37
CA GLY A 100 -15.07 10.43 5.32
C GLY A 100 -16.44 10.70 4.71
N SER A 101 -16.60 10.54 3.39
CA SER A 101 -17.88 10.68 2.69
C SER A 101 -18.35 9.34 2.14
N CYS A 102 -19.67 9.12 2.14
CA CYS A 102 -20.23 7.92 1.53
C CYS A 102 -20.20 8.01 0.01
N CYS A 103 -19.63 6.99 -0.61
CA CYS A 103 -19.39 6.92 -2.04
C CYS A 103 -20.06 5.67 -2.61
N VAL A 104 -20.86 5.84 -3.67
CA VAL A 104 -21.49 4.73 -4.37
C VAL A 104 -20.61 4.34 -5.56
N ALA A 105 -20.04 3.14 -5.49
CA ALA A 105 -19.21 2.58 -6.56
C ALA A 105 -19.99 2.58 -7.88
N ALA A 106 -19.35 3.07 -8.94
CA ALA A 106 -19.98 3.21 -10.24
C ALA A 106 -19.10 2.57 -11.33
N CYS A 107 -19.52 1.40 -11.79
CA CYS A 107 -18.85 0.67 -12.87
C CYS A 107 -19.45 0.94 -14.25
N GLY A 108 -20.73 1.30 -14.34
CA GLY A 108 -21.37 1.55 -15.63
C GLY A 108 -21.18 0.36 -16.58
N ALA A 109 -20.54 0.61 -17.74
CA ALA A 109 -20.20 -0.41 -18.73
C ALA A 109 -18.73 -0.87 -18.68
N ARG A 110 -17.94 -0.43 -17.68
CA ARG A 110 -16.54 -0.81 -17.54
C ARG A 110 -16.40 -2.28 -17.13
N GLN A 111 -15.51 -2.99 -17.78
CA GLN A 111 -15.12 -4.37 -17.46
C GLN A 111 -14.03 -4.42 -16.39
N CYS A 112 -13.20 -3.37 -16.34
CA CYS A 112 -12.04 -3.25 -15.48
C CYS A 112 -11.85 -1.79 -15.02
N GLY A 113 -11.00 -1.55 -14.02
CA GLY A 113 -10.54 -0.21 -13.62
C GLY A 113 -11.23 0.32 -12.36
N ASP A 114 -10.92 1.56 -11.95
CA ASP A 114 -11.44 2.13 -10.70
C ASP A 114 -12.97 2.30 -10.72
N ASP A 115 -13.60 2.09 -9.56
CA ASP A 115 -15.05 2.30 -9.38
C ASP A 115 -15.45 3.71 -8.91
N GLY A 116 -14.46 4.58 -8.74
CA GLY A 116 -14.62 5.96 -8.23
C GLY A 116 -14.76 6.06 -6.71
N CYS A 117 -14.76 4.94 -5.99
CA CYS A 117 -14.94 4.84 -4.55
C CYS A 117 -13.83 4.06 -3.83
N GLY A 118 -12.64 4.02 -4.43
CA GLY A 118 -11.46 3.34 -3.87
C GLY A 118 -11.46 1.82 -4.06
N GLY A 119 -12.44 1.28 -4.78
CA GLY A 119 -12.46 -0.10 -5.25
C GLY A 119 -12.26 -0.19 -6.77
N GLN A 120 -12.42 -1.41 -7.29
CA GLN A 120 -12.28 -1.70 -8.71
C GLN A 120 -13.53 -2.37 -9.29
N CYS A 121 -13.83 -2.02 -10.53
CA CYS A 121 -14.81 -2.65 -11.38
C CYS A 121 -14.20 -3.87 -12.05
N GLY A 122 -14.62 -5.07 -11.70
CA GLY A 122 -14.16 -6.30 -12.35
C GLY A 122 -12.64 -6.52 -12.34
N THR A 123 -12.20 -7.54 -13.06
CA THR A 123 -10.78 -7.89 -13.28
C THR A 123 -10.65 -8.48 -14.66
N CYS A 124 -9.58 -8.14 -15.39
CA CYS A 124 -9.27 -8.77 -16.67
C CYS A 124 -8.59 -10.13 -16.48
N ASP A 125 -8.63 -10.96 -17.52
CA ASP A 125 -7.90 -12.22 -17.51
C ASP A 125 -6.37 -11.97 -17.52
N GLN A 126 -5.59 -12.97 -17.11
CA GLN A 126 -4.13 -12.83 -16.90
C GLN A 126 -3.33 -12.37 -18.15
N ALA A 127 -3.89 -12.49 -19.36
CA ALA A 127 -3.26 -12.06 -20.61
C ALA A 127 -3.72 -10.68 -21.10
N GLU A 128 -4.62 -10.03 -20.36
CA GLU A 128 -5.28 -8.78 -20.75
C GLU A 128 -4.87 -7.62 -19.83
N SER A 129 -4.89 -6.43 -20.38
CA SER A 129 -4.65 -5.17 -19.68
C SER A 129 -5.92 -4.33 -19.65
N CYS A 130 -6.11 -3.58 -18.57
CA CYS A 130 -7.21 -2.64 -18.48
C CYS A 130 -6.85 -1.32 -19.17
N VAL A 131 -7.51 -1.02 -20.29
CA VAL A 131 -7.32 0.24 -21.03
C VAL A 131 -8.68 0.90 -21.20
N ASP A 132 -8.81 2.12 -20.67
CA ASP A 132 -10.03 2.94 -20.72
C ASP A 132 -11.32 2.19 -20.28
N GLY A 133 -11.18 1.32 -19.27
CA GLY A 133 -12.28 0.53 -18.71
C GLY A 133 -12.64 -0.74 -19.48
N ALA A 134 -11.90 -1.10 -20.54
CA ALA A 134 -12.05 -2.35 -21.28
C ALA A 134 -10.85 -3.27 -21.09
N CYS A 135 -11.10 -4.58 -21.06
CA CYS A 135 -10.04 -5.58 -21.09
C CYS A 135 -9.58 -5.77 -22.54
N VAL A 136 -8.32 -5.45 -22.79
CA VAL A 136 -7.69 -5.62 -24.10
C VAL A 136 -6.52 -6.58 -23.98
N ASP A 137 -6.37 -7.45 -24.96
CA ASP A 137 -5.23 -8.33 -25.06
C ASP A 137 -3.92 -7.54 -25.15
N GLY A 138 -2.88 -8.02 -24.46
CA GLY A 138 -1.57 -7.35 -24.45
C GLY A 138 -0.87 -7.26 -25.81
N ALA A 139 -1.41 -7.91 -26.86
CA ALA A 139 -0.99 -7.79 -28.26
C ALA A 139 -1.69 -6.64 -29.01
N ALA A 140 -2.80 -6.11 -28.47
CA ALA A 140 -3.51 -4.95 -29.01
C ALA A 140 -3.09 -3.64 -28.32
N ALA A 141 -2.71 -3.68 -27.03
CA ALA A 141 -2.26 -2.48 -26.29
C ALA A 141 -0.90 -1.92 -26.77
N ASN A 142 -0.09 -2.73 -27.45
CA ASN A 142 1.13 -2.33 -28.15
C ASN A 142 0.95 -2.28 -29.67
N ARG A 143 -0.30 -2.33 -30.16
CA ARG A 143 -0.64 -2.05 -31.55
C ARG A 143 -0.76 -0.54 -31.71
N TRP A 144 0.39 0.12 -31.86
CA TRP A 144 0.46 1.42 -32.50
C TRP A 144 -0.06 1.22 -33.93
N ASP A 145 -1.36 1.43 -34.13
CA ASP A 145 -1.96 1.46 -35.46
C ASP A 145 -1.48 2.71 -36.19
N GLU A 146 -0.35 2.60 -36.87
CA GLU A 146 -0.12 3.36 -38.09
C GLU A 146 0.40 2.38 -39.15
N GLY A 147 -0.43 2.12 -40.17
CA GLY A 147 0.05 1.44 -41.37
C GLY A 147 1.25 2.18 -41.93
N THR A 148 2.27 1.42 -42.37
CA THR A 148 3.63 1.87 -42.76
C THR A 148 4.49 2.22 -41.55
N TRP A 149 5.69 1.66 -41.35
CA TRP A 149 6.79 1.72 -42.30
C TRP A 149 7.72 0.50 -42.23
N ASP A 150 7.89 -0.12 -43.39
CA ASP A 150 9.18 -0.62 -43.86
C ASP A 150 10.27 0.42 -43.53
N GLN A 151 11.22 0.08 -42.66
CA GLN A 151 12.63 0.42 -42.81
C GLN A 151 13.41 -0.60 -41.98
N ASN A 152 14.17 -1.50 -42.62
CA ASN A 152 15.28 -2.19 -41.98
C ASN A 152 16.13 -1.17 -41.20
N VAL A 153 15.95 -1.04 -39.88
CA VAL A 153 16.79 -0.17 -39.04
C VAL A 153 16.87 -0.63 -37.60
N TRP A 154 18.02 -1.03 -37.05
CA TRP A 154 19.32 -1.49 -37.57
C TRP A 154 20.08 -2.02 -36.34
N GLY A 155 21.01 -2.97 -36.54
CA GLY A 155 21.96 -3.48 -35.51
C GLY A 155 22.92 -2.41 -34.94
N PRO A 156 24.03 -2.76 -34.28
CA PRO A 156 24.92 -3.91 -34.53
C PRO A 156 24.63 -5.19 -33.74
#